data_AF-A0A9W6C2N1-F1
#
_entry.id   AF-A0A9W6C2N1-F1
#
_cell.length_a   1.000
_cell.length_b   1.000
_cell.length_c   1.000
_cell.angle_alpha   90.00
_cell.angle_beta   90.00
_cell.angle_gamma   90.00
#
_symmetry.space_group_name_H-M   'P 1'
#
loop_
_entity.id
_entity.type
_entity.pdbx_description
1 polymer ?
#
loop_
_entity_poly.entity_id
_entity_poly.type
_entity_poly.pdbx_seq_one_letter_code
_entity_poly.pdbx_strand_id
1 'polypeptide(L)'
;MTEMLPDRRRREILDRVRASGAVRVADLVAELGVSDMTVRRDLDRLARDGELQKVHGGAKLPAGSSAAEPGFTHKSELQLPEKAAIAAAAEAMVRPGMSVSLNSGTTTFALARALRRVSDITVVTNSPRIADVLQDAPATGQTVVLLGGVRTPSDALVGPLATAALRTLHVDLAFLGVHGLSERDGLTTPNMMEAEINRLFLERCDRSVVLADSTKWGLPGLHRIAGLDEVDTVVTDDGLGAADRETLSQHVPDLRLEPRAAAPLIAHRTHHLADGREAVFFSDRGTPPVEQVVDRRPLDVRSGGGEVRFDRLTGEWVAVAAHRQARTYLPPADQCPLCPSVGGRESEIPAEDFDVVVFENRFPSLGPELAELPDPRQVGERSLWGVPSPAVGRCEVVVFTPEHQGSFASLSSERARTVVEAWAQRTDALSAMAGVRHVFPFENRGEQIGVTLHHPHGQIYAYPYPAPHAARLAARSRAHLEATGRTLMGEVLADETAAGDRMVLAGEHFSAYVPYAARWPLEVHLVPHRQVPDLAALTGGERDELAVLYRDLVQRVDRLYATPTPYIAAWHQTPVTAADREAGQLHLQLTSPRRAEDKLKFLAGSEAAMGAFINDVTAEQTAARLREAAR
;
A
#
# COMPACT_ATOMS: atom_id res chain seq x y z
N MET A 1 33.17 -15.85 -7.02
CA MET A 1 32.71 -15.45 -5.68
C MET A 1 32.11 -14.07 -5.79
N THR A 2 30.79 -14.02 -5.99
CA THR A 2 30.06 -12.76 -6.14
C THR A 2 29.94 -12.14 -4.75
N GLU A 3 30.47 -10.93 -4.59
CA GLU A 3 30.60 -10.27 -3.30
C GLU A 3 29.22 -9.82 -2.80
N MET A 4 28.69 -10.49 -1.77
CA MET A 4 27.42 -10.09 -1.16
C MET A 4 27.52 -8.67 -0.62
N LEU A 5 26.58 -7.81 -1.03
CA LEU A 5 26.54 -6.39 -0.65
C LEU A 5 26.53 -6.25 0.89
N PRO A 6 27.38 -5.37 1.47
CA PRO A 6 27.53 -5.25 2.92
C PRO A 6 26.23 -4.97 3.68
N ASP A 7 25.29 -4.20 3.11
CA ASP A 7 24.01 -3.88 3.76
C ASP A 7 23.07 -5.08 3.83
N ARG A 8 22.99 -5.88 2.76
CA ARG A 8 22.22 -7.13 2.74
C ARG A 8 22.75 -8.10 3.79
N ARG A 9 24.08 -8.28 3.85
CA ARG A 9 24.73 -9.16 4.82
C ARG A 9 24.46 -8.76 6.27
N ARG A 10 24.50 -7.46 6.58
CA ARG A 10 24.19 -6.97 7.94
C ARG A 10 22.74 -7.23 8.33
N ARG A 11 21.80 -7.07 7.40
CA ARG A 11 20.37 -7.34 7.64
C ARG A 11 20.14 -8.82 7.97
N GLU A 12 20.75 -9.72 7.20
CA GLU A 12 20.65 -11.16 7.39
C GLU A 12 21.25 -11.63 8.74
N ILE A 13 22.38 -11.04 9.15
CA ILE A 13 22.95 -11.25 10.48
C ILE A 13 21.97 -10.81 11.59
N LEU A 14 21.29 -9.67 11.42
CA LEU A 14 20.32 -9.17 12.41
C LEU A 14 19.09 -10.07 12.50
N ASP A 15 18.52 -10.46 11.37
CA ASP A 15 17.34 -11.32 11.34
C ASP A 15 17.64 -12.68 12.00
N ARG A 16 18.87 -13.17 11.83
CA ARG A 16 19.33 -14.37 12.52
C ARG A 16 19.39 -14.18 14.03
N VAL A 17 20.01 -13.10 14.49
CA VAL A 17 20.07 -12.75 15.93
C VAL A 17 18.68 -12.57 16.53
N ARG A 18 17.73 -12.01 15.77
CA ARG A 18 16.34 -11.84 16.19
C ARG A 18 15.60 -13.17 16.31
N ALA A 19 15.79 -14.07 15.36
CA ALA A 19 15.13 -15.38 15.34
C ALA A 19 15.64 -16.32 16.45
N SER A 20 16.95 -16.34 16.71
CA SER A 20 17.56 -17.26 17.67
C SER A 20 17.93 -16.64 19.02
N GLY A 21 17.77 -15.32 19.17
CA GLY A 21 18.18 -14.55 20.35
C GLY A 21 19.70 -14.34 20.49
N ALA A 22 20.51 -15.26 19.94
CA ALA A 22 21.96 -15.17 19.86
C ALA A 22 22.52 -15.98 18.66
N VAL A 23 23.67 -15.57 18.15
CA VAL A 23 24.39 -16.22 17.04
C VAL A 23 25.88 -16.33 17.33
N ARG A 24 26.54 -17.32 16.74
CA ARG A 24 28.01 -17.46 16.79
C ARG A 24 28.62 -17.06 15.45
N VAL A 25 29.82 -16.48 15.49
CA VAL A 25 30.56 -16.05 14.29
C VAL A 25 30.80 -17.22 13.34
N ALA A 26 31.12 -18.41 13.87
CA ALA A 26 31.35 -19.61 13.06
C ALA A 26 30.12 -20.05 12.25
N ASP A 27 28.93 -19.93 12.84
CA ASP A 27 27.67 -20.29 12.18
C ASP A 27 27.37 -19.29 11.05
N LEU A 28 27.58 -17.98 11.29
CA LEU A 28 27.42 -16.93 10.29
C LEU A 28 28.43 -17.02 9.14
N VAL A 29 29.66 -17.46 9.40
CA VAL A 29 30.67 -17.70 8.36
C VAL A 29 30.22 -18.81 7.41
N ALA A 30 29.69 -19.91 7.97
CA ALA A 30 29.20 -21.03 7.19
C ALA A 30 27.93 -20.69 6.39
N GLU A 31 26.99 -19.96 7.01
CA GLU A 31 25.71 -19.57 6.39
C GLU A 31 25.91 -18.50 5.29
N LEU A 32 26.77 -17.49 5.52
CA LEU A 32 26.90 -16.33 4.63
C LEU A 32 28.02 -16.48 3.59
N GLY A 33 28.84 -17.52 3.68
CA GLY A 33 29.95 -17.78 2.75
C GLY A 33 31.03 -16.69 2.73
N VAL A 34 31.21 -15.93 3.82
CA VAL A 34 32.20 -14.86 3.95
C VAL A 34 33.26 -15.17 5.01
N SER A 35 34.38 -14.43 5.01
CA SER A 35 35.44 -14.64 6.00
C SER A 35 35.01 -14.29 7.43
N ASP A 36 35.63 -14.94 8.42
CA ASP A 36 35.44 -14.65 9.86
C ASP A 36 35.68 -13.16 10.18
N MET A 37 36.70 -12.55 9.56
CA MET A 37 36.99 -11.12 9.70
C MET A 37 35.87 -10.22 9.14
N THR A 38 35.21 -10.65 8.06
CA THR A 38 34.06 -9.93 7.46
C THR A 38 32.87 -9.96 8.41
N VAL A 39 32.52 -11.13 8.95
CA VAL A 39 31.45 -11.28 9.93
C VAL A 39 31.73 -10.45 11.18
N ARG A 40 32.97 -10.49 11.71
CA ARG A 40 33.35 -9.67 12.87
C ARG A 40 33.19 -8.19 12.60
N ARG A 41 33.59 -7.71 11.42
CA ARG A 41 33.45 -6.30 11.03
C ARG A 41 32.00 -5.85 10.91
N ASP A 42 31.12 -6.72 10.42
CA ASP A 42 29.68 -6.44 10.34
C ASP A 42 29.02 -6.48 11.72
N LEU A 43 29.37 -7.44 12.58
CA LEU A 43 28.96 -7.44 13.98
C LEU A 43 29.47 -6.22 14.75
N ASP A 44 30.69 -5.75 14.47
CA ASP A 44 31.24 -4.52 15.06
C ASP A 44 30.49 -3.27 14.62
N ARG A 45 29.94 -3.27 13.41
CA ARG A 45 29.12 -2.16 12.91
C ARG A 45 27.72 -2.21 13.54
N LEU A 46 27.05 -3.37 13.49
CA LEU A 46 25.74 -3.57 14.10
C LEU A 46 25.75 -3.33 15.62
N ALA A 47 26.84 -3.70 16.32
CA ALA A 47 27.01 -3.40 17.74
C ALA A 47 27.20 -1.90 18.02
N ARG A 48 27.94 -1.19 17.15
CA ARG A 48 28.09 0.27 17.24
C ARG A 48 26.77 0.98 16.98
N ASP A 49 25.96 0.43 16.09
CA ASP A 49 24.64 0.94 15.73
C ASP A 49 23.56 0.55 16.77
N GLY A 50 23.93 -0.16 17.85
CA GLY A 50 23.04 -0.55 18.95
C GLY A 50 22.08 -1.71 18.66
N GLU A 51 22.17 -2.31 17.46
CA GLU A 51 21.26 -3.34 16.98
C GLU A 51 21.50 -4.73 17.61
N LEU A 52 22.70 -4.97 18.16
CA LEU A 52 23.07 -6.20 18.86
C LEU A 52 24.17 -5.96 19.91
N GLN A 53 24.35 -6.91 20.83
CA GLN A 53 25.42 -6.92 21.82
C GLN A 53 26.44 -8.02 21.48
N LYS A 54 27.72 -7.67 21.34
CA LYS A 54 28.78 -8.67 21.14
C LYS A 54 29.00 -9.51 22.39
N VAL A 55 29.19 -10.80 22.18
CA VAL A 55 29.60 -11.76 23.20
C VAL A 55 30.83 -12.53 22.72
N HIS A 56 31.49 -13.28 23.59
CA HIS A 56 32.67 -14.04 23.19
C HIS A 56 32.29 -15.05 22.08
N GLY A 57 32.84 -14.85 20.88
CA GLY A 57 32.59 -15.71 19.72
C GLY A 57 31.27 -15.48 18.98
N GLY A 58 30.52 -14.39 19.27
CA GLY A 58 29.18 -14.20 18.70
C GLY A 58 28.53 -12.84 19.00
N ALA A 59 27.22 -12.78 18.82
CA ALA A 59 26.37 -11.64 19.14
C ALA A 59 25.00 -12.09 19.66
N LYS A 60 24.35 -11.28 20.48
CA LYS A 60 23.00 -11.51 21.00
C LYS A 60 22.16 -10.23 20.93
N LEU A 61 20.84 -10.34 21.05
CA LEU A 61 19.99 -9.16 21.19
C LEU A 61 20.38 -8.37 22.45
N PRO A 62 20.33 -7.02 22.41
CA PRO A 62 20.45 -6.22 23.62
C PRO A 62 19.29 -6.59 24.56
N ALA A 63 19.58 -6.90 25.82
CA ALA A 63 18.52 -7.01 26.82
C ALA A 63 17.78 -5.66 26.90
N GLY A 64 16.45 -5.70 27.00
CA GLY A 64 15.61 -4.50 27.18
C GLY A 64 16.06 -3.72 28.41
N SER A 65 16.93 -2.74 28.19
CA SER A 65 17.50 -1.85 29.19
C SER A 65 16.84 -0.49 29.00
N SER A 66 16.52 0.19 30.09
CA SER A 66 16.01 1.57 30.08
C SER A 66 16.94 2.56 29.36
N ALA A 67 18.21 2.18 29.16
CA ALA A 67 19.24 2.94 28.46
C ALA A 67 19.43 2.55 26.97
N ALA A 68 18.74 1.53 26.47
CA ALA A 68 18.84 1.14 25.06
C ALA A 68 17.94 2.05 24.20
N GLU A 69 18.52 2.71 23.21
CA GLU A 69 17.82 3.55 22.24
C GLU A 69 17.62 2.74 20.94
N PRO A 70 16.44 2.13 20.68
CA PRO A 70 16.21 1.33 19.48
C PRO A 70 16.02 2.25 18.26
N GLY A 71 16.60 1.87 17.12
CA GLY A 71 16.50 2.62 15.87
C GLY A 71 15.08 2.77 15.33
N PHE A 72 14.85 3.81 14.53
CA PHE A 72 13.54 4.16 13.98
C PHE A 72 12.89 3.03 13.16
N THR A 73 13.65 2.44 12.23
CA THR A 73 13.15 1.40 11.30
C THR A 73 12.59 0.19 12.04
N HIS A 74 13.23 -0.21 13.14
CA HIS A 74 12.77 -1.32 13.96
C HIS A 74 11.43 -1.03 14.64
N LYS A 75 11.24 0.20 15.15
CA LYS A 75 9.99 0.58 15.81
C LYS A 75 8.87 0.81 14.80
N SER A 76 9.15 1.28 13.59
CA SER A 76 8.09 1.68 12.63
C SER A 76 7.29 0.49 12.10
N GLU A 77 7.86 -0.71 12.13
CA GLU A 77 7.22 -1.94 11.65
C GLU A 77 6.32 -2.62 12.71
N LEU A 78 6.42 -2.19 13.97
CA LEU A 78 5.64 -2.76 15.09
C LEU A 78 4.37 -1.94 15.35
N GLN A 79 3.29 -2.59 15.82
CA GLN A 79 2.03 -1.94 16.23
C GLN A 79 1.47 -0.97 15.17
N LEU A 80 1.60 -1.34 13.88
CA LEU A 80 1.15 -0.53 12.75
C LEU A 80 -0.35 -0.18 12.83
N PRO A 81 -1.27 -1.13 13.15
CA PRO A 81 -2.70 -0.83 13.26
C PRO A 81 -3.01 0.17 14.38
N GLU A 82 -2.39 -0.01 15.56
CA GLU A 82 -2.54 0.88 16.72
C GLU A 82 -2.06 2.29 16.39
N LYS A 83 -0.88 2.41 15.77
CA LYS A 83 -0.31 3.70 15.37
C LYS A 83 -1.17 4.41 14.33
N ALA A 84 -1.77 3.67 13.39
CA ALA A 84 -2.66 4.24 12.40
C ALA A 84 -3.95 4.79 13.03
N ALA A 85 -4.54 4.05 13.98
CA ALA A 85 -5.73 4.50 14.71
C ALA A 85 -5.44 5.75 15.56
N ILE A 86 -4.37 5.72 16.34
CA ILE A 86 -3.91 6.87 17.15
C ILE A 86 -3.60 8.08 16.25
N ALA A 87 -2.96 7.87 15.10
CA ALA A 87 -2.65 8.93 14.15
C ALA A 87 -3.90 9.56 13.52
N ALA A 88 -4.91 8.77 13.18
CA ALA A 88 -6.17 9.28 12.62
C ALA A 88 -6.93 10.14 13.65
N ALA A 89 -6.98 9.70 14.90
CA ALA A 89 -7.60 10.47 15.98
C ALA A 89 -6.87 11.79 16.26
N ALA A 90 -5.53 11.77 16.18
CA ALA A 90 -4.70 12.97 16.30
C ALA A 90 -4.85 13.92 15.10
N GLU A 91 -4.95 13.39 13.88
CA GLU A 91 -5.17 14.17 12.66
C GLU A 91 -6.50 14.94 12.72
N ALA A 92 -7.57 14.31 13.23
CA ALA A 92 -8.88 14.96 13.42
C ALA A 92 -8.85 16.17 14.37
N MET A 93 -7.77 16.37 15.14
CA MET A 93 -7.59 17.53 16.01
C MET A 93 -7.02 18.75 15.26
N VAL A 94 -6.41 18.53 14.09
CA VAL A 94 -5.74 19.56 13.30
C VAL A 94 -6.74 20.21 12.33
N ARG A 95 -6.69 21.53 12.23
CA ARG A 95 -7.54 22.33 11.32
C ARG A 95 -6.68 23.20 10.41
N PRO A 96 -7.16 23.53 9.20
CA PRO A 96 -6.53 24.53 8.36
C PRO A 96 -6.29 25.84 9.11
N GLY A 97 -5.11 26.44 8.90
CA GLY A 97 -4.62 27.64 9.58
C GLY A 97 -3.80 27.38 10.85
N MET A 98 -3.77 26.15 11.37
CA MET A 98 -3.02 25.81 12.59
C MET A 98 -1.52 25.65 12.34
N SER A 99 -0.75 26.01 13.36
CA SER A 99 0.63 25.60 13.55
C SER A 99 0.69 24.40 14.50
N VAL A 100 1.38 23.34 14.09
CA VAL A 100 1.52 22.12 14.87
C VAL A 100 2.98 21.71 14.98
N SER A 101 3.35 21.08 16.09
CA SER A 101 4.68 20.49 16.24
C SER A 101 4.63 18.99 16.38
N LEU A 102 5.61 18.29 15.79
CA LEU A 102 5.76 16.84 15.88
C LEU A 102 7.18 16.50 16.27
N ASN A 103 7.38 15.79 17.38
CA ASN A 103 8.69 15.25 17.71
C ASN A 103 9.00 13.99 16.88
N SER A 104 10.27 13.57 16.92
CA SER A 104 10.69 12.31 16.32
C SER A 104 10.08 11.11 17.07
N GLY A 105 9.29 10.33 16.35
CA GLY A 105 8.63 9.13 16.87
C GLY A 105 7.92 8.37 15.76
N THR A 106 7.72 7.06 15.93
CA THR A 106 7.06 6.24 14.90
C THR A 106 5.57 6.48 14.81
N THR A 107 4.94 6.85 15.93
CA THR A 107 3.51 7.19 15.98
C THR A 107 3.28 8.59 15.43
N THR A 108 4.15 9.56 15.74
CA THR A 108 4.12 10.90 15.15
C THR A 108 4.47 10.88 13.66
N PHE A 109 5.29 9.93 13.20
CA PHE A 109 5.51 9.67 11.77
C PHE A 109 4.24 9.14 11.07
N ALA A 110 3.46 8.27 11.72
CA ALA A 110 2.16 7.85 11.19
C ALA A 110 1.18 9.03 11.10
N LEU A 111 1.17 9.91 12.10
CA LEU A 111 0.42 11.18 12.05
C LEU A 111 0.89 12.06 10.88
N ALA A 112 2.19 12.23 10.68
CA ALA A 112 2.72 13.01 9.55
C ALA A 112 2.20 12.50 8.19
N ARG A 113 2.09 11.18 8.01
CA ARG A 113 1.49 10.59 6.80
C ARG A 113 0.01 10.95 6.65
N ALA A 114 -0.75 10.99 7.74
CA ALA A 114 -2.16 11.40 7.72
C ALA A 114 -2.29 12.90 7.40
N LEU A 115 -1.45 13.73 8.02
CA LEU A 115 -1.45 15.19 7.83
C LEU A 115 -1.14 15.65 6.41
N ARG A 116 -0.60 14.79 5.53
CA ARG A 116 -0.45 15.09 4.09
C ARG A 116 -1.75 15.47 3.39
N ARG A 117 -2.90 15.18 4.00
CA ARG A 117 -4.24 15.51 3.47
C ARG A 117 -4.79 16.83 3.99
N VAL A 118 -4.14 17.46 4.98
CA VAL A 118 -4.63 18.66 5.65
C VAL A 118 -3.98 19.89 5.04
N SER A 119 -4.74 20.72 4.35
CA SER A 119 -4.24 21.94 3.72
C SER A 119 -3.98 23.07 4.73
N ASP A 120 -3.15 24.04 4.34
CA ASP A 120 -2.94 25.31 5.04
C ASP A 120 -2.45 25.18 6.50
N ILE A 121 -1.52 24.28 6.81
CA ILE A 121 -0.93 24.15 8.15
C ILE A 121 0.58 24.44 8.15
N THR A 122 1.09 24.90 9.31
CA THR A 122 2.54 25.01 9.54
C THR A 122 2.99 23.87 10.46
N VAL A 123 3.92 23.04 10.00
CA VAL A 123 4.43 21.89 10.75
C VAL A 123 5.86 22.15 11.22
N VAL A 124 6.10 22.17 12.52
CA VAL A 124 7.43 22.27 13.14
C VAL A 124 7.87 20.88 13.60
N THR A 125 9.01 20.37 13.14
CA THR A 125 9.49 19.04 13.58
C THR A 125 10.98 19.00 13.78
N ASN A 126 11.46 18.14 14.68
CA ASN A 126 12.87 17.80 14.81
C ASN A 126 13.21 16.47 14.12
N SER A 127 12.34 15.93 13.28
CA SER A 127 12.54 14.67 12.57
C SER A 127 12.75 14.92 11.08
N PRO A 128 13.94 14.60 10.53
CA PRO A 128 14.17 14.64 9.08
C PRO A 128 13.16 13.78 8.32
N ARG A 129 12.77 12.63 8.88
CA ARG A 129 11.82 11.70 8.25
C ARG A 129 10.42 12.28 8.12
N ILE A 130 9.96 12.98 9.16
CA ILE A 130 8.66 13.67 9.11
C ILE A 130 8.71 14.79 8.06
N ALA A 131 9.83 15.52 7.99
CA ALA A 131 10.00 16.57 6.98
C ALA A 131 9.96 15.99 5.55
N ASP A 132 10.68 14.90 5.28
CA ASP A 132 10.69 14.23 3.97
C ASP A 132 9.28 13.78 3.56
N VAL A 133 8.55 13.10 4.46
CA VAL A 133 7.19 12.60 4.18
C VAL A 133 6.20 13.70 3.83
N LEU A 134 6.32 14.87 4.46
CA LEU A 134 5.45 16.01 4.19
C LEU A 134 5.85 16.74 2.88
N GLN A 135 7.10 16.63 2.46
CA GLN A 135 7.60 17.19 1.19
C GLN A 135 7.26 16.33 -0.04
N ASP A 136 7.17 15.01 0.10
CA ASP A 136 6.95 14.10 -1.04
C ASP A 136 5.56 14.26 -1.70
N ALA A 137 4.55 14.76 -0.99
CA ALA A 137 3.32 15.28 -1.61
C ALA A 137 2.59 16.24 -0.65
N PRO A 138 2.95 17.53 -0.62
CA PRO A 138 2.33 18.48 0.29
C PRO A 138 0.90 18.76 -0.15
N ALA A 139 -0.03 18.80 0.81
CA ALA A 139 -1.31 19.48 0.61
C ALA A 139 -1.05 20.96 0.32
N THR A 140 -1.98 21.61 -0.37
CA THR A 140 -1.86 23.03 -0.71
C THR A 140 -1.68 23.87 0.56
N GLY A 141 -0.74 24.83 0.52
CA GLY A 141 -0.53 25.79 1.60
C GLY A 141 0.20 25.25 2.84
N GLN A 142 0.72 24.01 2.82
CA GLN A 142 1.55 23.52 3.92
C GLN A 142 2.94 24.17 3.96
N THR A 143 3.39 24.52 5.17
CA THR A 143 4.77 24.95 5.44
C THR A 143 5.42 23.99 6.43
N VAL A 144 6.61 23.49 6.12
CA VAL A 144 7.36 22.58 7.01
C VAL A 144 8.62 23.27 7.52
N VAL A 145 8.77 23.35 8.84
CA VAL A 145 9.93 23.89 9.55
C VAL A 145 10.67 22.74 10.24
N LEU A 146 11.80 22.32 9.64
CA LEU A 146 12.69 21.33 10.24
C LEU A 146 13.68 22.02 11.19
N LEU A 147 13.65 21.65 12.46
CA LEU A 147 14.61 22.11 13.45
C LEU A 147 15.98 21.48 13.15
N GLY A 148 17.02 22.30 13.02
CA GLY A 148 18.41 21.82 12.89
C GLY A 148 18.93 21.21 14.19
N GLY A 149 20.10 20.58 14.17
CA GLY A 149 20.69 20.00 15.39
C GLY A 149 21.68 18.87 15.12
N VAL A 150 21.99 18.11 16.16
CA VAL A 150 22.78 16.89 16.11
C VAL A 150 21.83 15.69 16.04
N ARG A 151 22.16 14.72 15.17
CA ARG A 151 21.33 13.53 14.93
C ARG A 151 21.54 12.48 16.02
N THR A 152 20.46 11.96 16.60
CA THR A 152 20.47 10.83 17.55
C THR A 152 20.37 9.47 16.83
N PRO A 153 20.67 8.34 17.51
CA PRO A 153 20.41 7.00 16.98
C PRO A 153 18.95 6.76 16.56
N SER A 154 17.97 7.39 17.23
CA SER A 154 16.55 7.35 16.85
C SER A 154 16.20 8.21 15.62
N ASP A 155 17.19 8.89 15.02
CA ASP A 155 17.04 9.79 13.88
C ASP A 155 16.33 11.12 14.22
N ALA A 156 16.43 11.57 15.47
CA ALA A 156 15.96 12.90 15.90
C ALA A 156 17.07 13.95 15.81
N LEU A 157 16.73 15.21 15.52
CA LEU A 157 17.63 16.35 15.62
C LEU A 157 17.49 17.00 17.00
N VAL A 158 18.60 17.09 17.74
CA VAL A 158 18.62 17.56 19.13
C VAL A 158 19.80 18.50 19.41
N GLY A 159 19.91 18.98 20.64
CA GLY A 159 21.02 19.80 21.12
C GLY A 159 20.77 21.32 21.01
N PRO A 160 21.78 22.14 21.34
CA PRO A 160 21.59 23.58 21.58
C PRO A 160 21.00 24.37 20.40
N LEU A 161 21.31 23.98 19.15
CA LEU A 161 20.75 24.63 17.97
C LEU A 161 19.24 24.35 17.84
N ALA A 162 18.85 23.09 18.05
CA ALA A 162 17.46 22.66 17.98
C ALA A 162 16.62 23.32 19.08
N THR A 163 17.14 23.35 20.31
CA THR A 163 16.45 23.95 21.46
C THR A 163 16.38 25.47 21.34
N ALA A 164 17.44 26.14 20.88
CA ALA A 164 17.42 27.58 20.65
C ALA A 164 16.39 27.97 19.57
N ALA A 165 16.31 27.21 18.48
CA ALA A 165 15.32 27.44 17.43
C ALA A 165 13.89 27.21 17.95
N LEU A 166 13.63 26.12 18.68
CA LEU A 166 12.28 25.83 19.19
C LEU A 166 11.83 26.87 20.23
N ARG A 167 12.75 27.46 21.02
CA ARG A 167 12.43 28.54 21.98
C ARG A 167 11.88 29.81 21.33
N THR A 168 12.16 30.06 20.05
CA THR A 168 11.63 31.24 19.36
C THR A 168 10.27 31.01 18.71
N LEU A 169 9.77 29.77 18.74
CA LEU A 169 8.52 29.35 18.14
C LEU A 169 7.47 29.09 19.22
N HIS A 170 6.20 29.17 18.85
CA HIS A 170 5.05 28.74 19.66
C HIS A 170 4.02 28.17 18.70
N VAL A 171 3.39 27.04 19.03
CA VAL A 171 2.44 26.34 18.14
C VAL A 171 1.08 26.12 18.81
N ASP A 172 0.03 25.93 18.01
CA ASP A 172 -1.30 25.65 18.53
C ASP A 172 -1.36 24.25 19.19
N LEU A 173 -0.79 23.22 18.53
CA LEU A 173 -0.75 21.85 19.05
C LEU A 173 0.67 21.25 19.03
N ALA A 174 1.08 20.57 20.09
CA ALA A 174 2.27 19.73 20.10
C ALA A 174 1.91 18.24 20.19
N PHE A 175 2.30 17.46 19.18
CA PHE A 175 2.16 16.01 19.17
C PHE A 175 3.48 15.34 19.55
N LEU A 176 3.44 14.56 20.63
CA LEU A 176 4.62 13.92 21.19
C LEU A 176 4.48 12.39 21.21
N GLY A 177 5.34 11.69 20.48
CA GLY A 177 5.60 10.27 20.67
C GLY A 177 6.58 10.05 21.82
N VAL A 178 6.38 8.99 22.59
CA VAL A 178 7.21 8.67 23.78
C VAL A 178 7.81 7.26 23.71
N HIS A 179 8.88 7.03 24.48
CA HIS A 179 9.41 5.68 24.65
C HIS A 179 8.51 4.87 25.58
N GLY A 180 8.12 5.48 26.71
CA GLY A 180 7.25 4.86 27.69
C GLY A 180 6.52 5.90 28.52
N LEU A 181 5.41 5.48 29.12
CA LEU A 181 4.64 6.26 30.07
C LEU A 181 4.27 5.40 31.29
N SER A 182 4.29 5.99 32.48
CA SER A 182 3.85 5.32 33.71
C SER A 182 3.34 6.33 34.73
N GLU A 183 2.56 5.87 35.71
CA GLU A 183 2.09 6.69 36.83
C GLU A 183 3.25 7.35 37.60
N ARG A 184 4.31 6.58 37.89
CA ARG A 184 5.43 7.05 38.71
C ARG A 184 6.34 8.02 37.97
N ASP A 185 6.76 7.65 36.76
CA ASP A 185 7.85 8.33 36.05
C ASP A 185 7.34 9.28 34.96
N GLY A 186 6.02 9.33 34.72
CA GLY A 186 5.40 10.13 33.67
C GLY A 186 5.84 9.66 32.28
N LEU A 187 6.05 10.63 31.38
CA LEU A 187 6.55 10.43 30.03
C LEU A 187 8.08 10.30 30.05
N THR A 188 8.61 9.30 29.38
CA THR A 188 10.06 9.00 29.42
C THR A 188 10.66 8.71 28.03
N THR A 189 11.98 8.89 27.92
CA THR A 189 12.82 8.55 26.75
C THR A 189 14.20 8.06 27.19
N PRO A 190 14.88 7.16 26.45
CA PRO A 190 16.24 6.72 26.77
C PRO A 190 17.32 7.79 26.57
N ASN A 191 17.04 8.85 25.79
CA ASN A 191 18.05 9.84 25.41
C ASN A 191 17.85 11.19 26.12
N MET A 192 18.88 11.67 26.82
CA MET A 192 18.83 12.92 27.59
C MET A 192 18.52 14.15 26.74
N MET A 193 19.12 14.25 25.55
CA MET A 193 18.93 15.40 24.66
C MET A 193 17.56 15.37 24.00
N GLU A 194 17.01 14.18 23.72
CA GLU A 194 15.61 14.06 23.31
C GLU A 194 14.65 14.46 24.43
N ALA A 195 14.95 14.10 25.68
CA ALA A 195 14.13 14.52 26.82
C ALA A 195 14.07 16.04 26.95
N GLU A 196 15.20 16.72 26.72
CA GLU A 196 15.30 18.18 26.77
C GLU A 196 14.47 18.86 25.67
N ILE A 197 14.58 18.42 24.42
CA ILE A 197 13.80 19.04 23.33
C ILE A 197 12.31 18.67 23.41
N ASN A 198 11.98 17.45 23.86
CA ASN A 198 10.59 17.02 24.02
C ASN A 198 9.87 17.81 25.12
N ARG A 199 10.55 18.14 26.23
CA ARG A 199 10.01 19.09 27.22
C ARG A 199 9.69 20.43 26.60
N LEU A 200 10.61 20.94 25.77
CA LEU A 200 10.40 22.22 25.14
C LEU A 200 9.25 22.20 24.13
N PHE A 201 8.99 21.09 23.44
CA PHE A 201 7.78 20.94 22.62
C PHE A 201 6.50 21.10 23.45
N LEU A 202 6.46 20.52 24.65
CA LEU A 202 5.33 20.66 25.57
C LEU A 202 5.20 22.10 26.10
N GLU A 203 6.32 22.75 26.44
CA GLU A 203 6.35 24.13 26.94
C GLU A 203 5.99 25.20 25.88
N ARG A 204 6.14 24.89 24.59
CA ARG A 204 5.99 25.86 23.47
C ARG A 204 4.75 25.58 22.61
N CYS A 205 3.68 25.16 23.26
CA CYS A 205 2.39 24.96 22.63
C CYS A 205 1.21 25.48 23.47
N ASP A 206 0.07 25.72 22.83
CA ASP A 206 -1.18 26.00 23.56
C ASP A 206 -1.80 24.72 24.13
N ARG A 207 -1.68 23.59 23.43
CA ARG A 207 -2.16 22.30 23.89
C ARG A 207 -1.25 21.14 23.45
N SER A 208 -0.94 20.28 24.40
CA SER A 208 -0.08 19.11 24.24
C SER A 208 -0.87 17.82 24.06
N VAL A 209 -0.41 16.96 23.14
CA VAL A 209 -1.04 15.70 22.79
C VAL A 209 0.00 14.60 22.72
N VAL A 210 -0.04 13.65 23.64
CA VAL A 210 0.84 12.48 23.65
C VAL A 210 0.22 11.36 22.83
N LEU A 211 1.01 10.79 21.92
CA LEU A 211 0.61 9.67 21.07
C LEU A 211 1.39 8.41 21.47
N ALA A 212 0.72 7.47 22.13
CA ALA A 212 1.36 6.27 22.65
C ALA A 212 0.44 5.06 22.57
N ASP A 213 0.89 4.00 21.91
CA ASP A 213 0.19 2.71 21.96
C ASP A 213 0.30 2.08 23.36
N SER A 214 -0.61 1.18 23.69
CA SER A 214 -0.76 0.55 25.01
C SER A 214 0.49 -0.23 25.43
N THR A 215 1.33 -0.66 24.49
CA THR A 215 2.61 -1.33 24.80
C THR A 215 3.65 -0.39 25.43
N LYS A 216 3.41 0.92 25.41
CA LYS A 216 4.28 1.94 26.04
C LYS A 216 3.97 2.14 27.52
N TRP A 217 2.83 1.63 28.01
CA TRP A 217 2.48 1.72 29.42
C TRP A 217 3.39 0.85 30.29
N GLY A 218 3.92 1.42 31.37
CA GLY A 218 4.83 0.75 32.29
C GLY A 218 6.25 0.53 31.74
N LEU A 219 6.54 0.97 30.52
CA LEU A 219 7.88 0.84 29.94
C LEU A 219 8.83 1.93 30.49
N PRO A 220 9.96 1.57 31.11
CA PRO A 220 10.86 2.55 31.70
C PRO A 220 11.78 3.19 30.66
N GLY A 221 11.80 4.52 30.58
CA GLY A 221 12.87 5.28 29.92
C GLY A 221 13.84 5.88 30.94
N LEU A 222 15.11 6.03 30.55
CA LEU A 222 16.16 6.56 31.43
C LEU A 222 15.92 8.02 31.88
N HIS A 223 15.34 8.85 31.01
CA HIS A 223 15.14 10.27 31.26
C HIS A 223 13.66 10.65 31.24
N ARG A 224 13.22 11.35 32.28
CA ARG A 224 11.89 11.95 32.35
C ARG A 224 11.77 13.16 31.42
N ILE A 225 10.69 13.17 30.66
CA ILE A 225 10.22 14.29 29.85
C ILE A 225 9.33 15.15 30.75
N ALA A 226 8.13 14.66 31.08
CA ALA A 226 7.14 15.38 31.89
C ALA A 226 6.27 14.38 32.69
N GLY A 227 5.56 14.85 33.70
CA GLY A 227 4.50 14.10 34.41
C GLY A 227 3.27 13.88 33.54
N LEU A 228 2.38 12.98 33.98
CA LEU A 228 1.11 12.74 33.27
C LEU A 228 0.14 13.93 33.43
N ASP A 229 0.25 14.66 34.53
CA ASP A 229 -0.48 15.88 34.86
C ASP A 229 0.03 17.13 34.14
N GLU A 230 1.19 17.03 33.49
CA GLU A 230 1.83 18.10 32.72
C GLU A 230 1.45 18.04 31.22
N VAL A 231 0.51 17.18 30.83
CA VAL A 231 0.01 17.07 29.44
C VAL A 231 -1.50 17.14 29.35
N ASP A 232 -2.02 17.77 28.30
CA ASP A 232 -3.46 18.03 28.16
C ASP A 232 -4.22 16.81 27.64
N THR A 233 -3.59 16.02 26.77
CA THR A 233 -4.26 14.93 26.07
C THR A 233 -3.33 13.74 25.87
N VAL A 234 -3.83 12.53 26.10
CA VAL A 234 -3.18 11.28 25.69
C VAL A 234 -4.11 10.54 24.75
N VAL A 235 -3.61 10.20 23.56
CA VAL A 235 -4.29 9.33 22.59
C VAL A 235 -3.59 7.99 22.59
N THR A 236 -4.33 6.94 22.91
CA THR A 236 -3.83 5.56 23.02
C THR A 236 -4.87 4.58 22.49
N ASP A 237 -4.47 3.33 22.27
CA ASP A 237 -5.39 2.28 21.82
C ASP A 237 -6.13 1.60 22.99
N ASP A 238 -7.20 0.87 22.67
CA ASP A 238 -8.02 0.11 23.63
C ASP A 238 -7.35 -1.16 24.18
N GLY A 239 -6.03 -1.31 24.05
CA GLY A 239 -5.24 -2.40 24.62
C GLY A 239 -4.87 -2.22 26.09
N LEU A 240 -5.02 -1.01 26.66
CA LEU A 240 -4.74 -0.76 28.09
C LEU A 240 -5.69 -1.55 29.00
N GLY A 241 -5.18 -2.07 30.13
CA GLY A 241 -6.01 -2.69 31.16
C GLY A 241 -6.95 -1.69 31.82
N ALA A 242 -8.09 -2.15 32.37
CA ALA A 242 -9.09 -1.26 32.98
C ALA A 242 -8.51 -0.42 34.13
N ALA A 243 -7.66 -1.02 34.97
CA ALA A 243 -6.97 -0.32 36.05
C ALA A 243 -6.00 0.76 35.52
N ASP A 244 -5.23 0.43 34.48
CA ASP A 244 -4.27 1.37 33.87
C ASP A 244 -4.99 2.55 33.22
N ARG A 245 -6.14 2.32 32.56
CA ARG A 245 -6.99 3.39 32.03
C ARG A 245 -7.51 4.31 33.11
N GLU A 246 -7.95 3.73 34.24
CA GLU A 246 -8.42 4.49 35.38
C GLU A 246 -7.31 5.37 35.94
N THR A 247 -6.12 4.80 36.21
CA THR A 247 -4.93 5.55 36.64
C THR A 247 -4.57 6.67 35.68
N LEU A 248 -4.55 6.40 34.37
CA LEU A 248 -4.20 7.41 33.37
C LEU A 248 -5.24 8.53 33.31
N SER A 249 -6.53 8.20 33.40
CA SER A 249 -7.63 9.18 33.41
C SER A 249 -7.70 10.05 34.67
N GLN A 250 -7.10 9.60 35.78
CA GLN A 250 -6.99 10.39 37.01
C GLN A 250 -5.93 11.50 36.90
N HIS A 251 -4.93 11.34 36.03
CA HIS A 251 -3.82 12.27 35.89
C HIS A 251 -3.93 13.14 34.64
N VAL A 252 -4.46 12.60 33.54
CA VAL A 252 -4.54 13.28 32.23
C VAL A 252 -5.93 13.90 32.04
N PRO A 253 -6.03 15.20 31.69
CA PRO A 253 -7.32 15.88 31.50
C PRO A 253 -8.21 15.29 30.39
N ASP A 254 -7.63 14.91 29.24
CA ASP A 254 -8.33 14.29 28.11
C ASP A 254 -7.65 12.97 27.71
N LEU A 255 -8.23 11.83 28.12
CA LEU A 255 -7.78 10.50 27.69
C LEU A 255 -8.67 9.99 26.55
N ARG A 256 -8.08 9.79 25.37
CA ARG A 256 -8.76 9.22 24.20
C ARG A 256 -8.32 7.79 23.96
N LEU A 257 -9.30 6.90 23.92
CA LEU A 257 -9.11 5.48 23.64
C LEU A 257 -9.61 5.19 22.24
N GLU A 258 -8.69 4.93 21.33
CA GLU A 258 -9.01 4.50 19.99
C GLU A 258 -9.15 2.98 19.98
N PRO A 259 -10.24 2.44 19.41
CA PRO A 259 -10.35 1.00 19.27
C PRO A 259 -9.12 0.52 18.50
N ARG A 260 -8.44 -0.52 18.99
CA ARG A 260 -7.46 -1.21 18.17
C ARG A 260 -8.16 -1.55 16.88
N ALA A 261 -7.58 -1.16 15.75
CA ALA A 261 -8.09 -1.62 14.47
C ALA A 261 -8.17 -3.14 14.60
N ALA A 262 -9.38 -3.68 14.43
CA ALA A 262 -9.59 -5.12 14.51
C ALA A 262 -8.49 -5.77 13.67
N ALA A 263 -7.82 -6.80 14.21
CA ALA A 263 -6.83 -7.55 13.45
C ALA A 263 -7.42 -7.77 12.05
N PRO A 264 -6.66 -7.47 10.98
CA PRO A 264 -7.23 -7.45 9.64
C PRO A 264 -7.99 -8.76 9.44
N LEU A 265 -9.27 -8.64 9.04
CA LEU A 265 -10.19 -9.79 8.93
C LEU A 265 -9.58 -10.94 8.11
N ILE A 266 -8.63 -10.60 7.25
CA ILE A 266 -7.83 -11.45 6.38
C ILE A 266 -6.36 -11.17 6.73
N ALA A 267 -5.68 -12.17 7.30
CA ALA A 267 -4.26 -12.08 7.62
C ALA A 267 -3.40 -12.24 6.36
N HIS A 268 -2.22 -11.63 6.34
CA HIS A 268 -1.26 -11.85 5.27
C HIS A 268 0.18 -11.91 5.77
N ARG A 269 1.05 -12.57 5.01
CA ARG A 269 2.49 -12.66 5.27
C ARG A 269 3.29 -12.51 3.97
N THR A 270 4.34 -11.70 4.03
CA THR A 270 5.29 -11.53 2.92
C THR A 270 6.45 -12.50 3.06
N HIS A 271 6.78 -13.16 1.95
CA HIS A 271 7.91 -14.05 1.74
C HIS A 271 8.74 -13.57 0.55
N HIS A 272 9.93 -14.12 0.39
CA HIS A 272 10.80 -13.83 -0.75
C HIS A 272 11.06 -15.11 -1.55
N LEU A 273 10.90 -15.03 -2.87
CA LEU A 273 11.22 -16.08 -3.82
C LEU A 273 12.75 -16.20 -4.01
N ALA A 274 13.22 -17.28 -4.64
CA ALA A 274 14.65 -17.57 -4.78
C ALA A 274 15.42 -16.48 -5.55
N ASP A 275 14.74 -15.76 -6.44
CA ASP A 275 15.27 -14.63 -7.22
C ASP A 275 15.11 -13.26 -6.52
N GLY A 276 14.62 -13.24 -5.27
CA GLY A 276 14.43 -12.05 -4.45
C GLY A 276 13.10 -11.31 -4.63
N ARG A 277 12.21 -11.79 -5.53
CA ARG A 277 10.86 -11.21 -5.67
C ARG A 277 10.03 -11.44 -4.42
N GLU A 278 9.18 -10.47 -4.09
CA GLU A 278 8.22 -10.59 -3.00
C GLU A 278 7.02 -11.46 -3.41
N ALA A 279 6.56 -12.29 -2.48
CA ALA A 279 5.31 -13.05 -2.55
C ALA A 279 4.52 -12.88 -1.25
N VAL A 280 3.31 -12.34 -1.34
CA VAL A 280 2.42 -12.04 -0.22
C VAL A 280 1.27 -13.04 -0.22
N PHE A 281 1.19 -13.84 0.84
CA PHE A 281 0.16 -14.85 1.02
C PHE A 281 -0.92 -14.28 1.93
N PHE A 282 -2.16 -14.26 1.44
CA PHE A 282 -3.36 -13.82 2.14
C PHE A 282 -4.17 -15.04 2.53
N SER A 283 -4.70 -15.05 3.74
CA SER A 283 -5.47 -16.16 4.30
C SER A 283 -6.94 -15.84 4.48
N ASP A 284 -7.79 -16.82 4.21
CA ASP A 284 -9.21 -16.77 4.50
C ASP A 284 -9.47 -16.48 5.99
N ARG A 285 -10.70 -16.09 6.33
CA ARG A 285 -10.99 -15.55 7.65
C ARG A 285 -10.83 -16.64 8.71
N GLY A 286 -9.90 -16.42 9.64
CA GLY A 286 -9.63 -17.36 10.72
C GLY A 286 -8.66 -18.50 10.35
N THR A 287 -8.10 -18.50 9.14
CA THR A 287 -6.95 -19.36 8.80
C THR A 287 -5.63 -18.60 9.00
N PRO A 288 -4.57 -19.26 9.50
CA PRO A 288 -3.26 -18.63 9.60
C PRO A 288 -2.60 -18.53 8.21
N PRO A 289 -1.89 -17.43 7.91
CA PRO A 289 -1.11 -17.32 6.69
C PRO A 289 0.03 -18.32 6.66
N VAL A 290 0.38 -18.78 5.45
CA VAL A 290 1.50 -19.71 5.20
C VAL A 290 2.74 -19.21 5.94
N GLU A 291 3.21 -19.97 6.94
CA GLU A 291 4.22 -19.50 7.90
C GLU A 291 5.62 -19.41 7.30
N GLN A 292 5.96 -20.37 6.44
CA GLN A 292 7.28 -20.46 5.80
C GLN A 292 7.13 -20.96 4.37
N VAL A 293 7.82 -20.26 3.46
CA VAL A 293 7.91 -20.61 2.05
C VAL A 293 9.39 -20.76 1.70
N VAL A 294 9.76 -21.89 1.08
CA VAL A 294 11.13 -22.12 0.62
C VAL A 294 11.09 -22.39 -0.88
N ASP A 295 11.47 -21.37 -1.66
CA ASP A 295 11.61 -21.50 -3.09
C ASP A 295 12.94 -22.17 -3.44
N ARG A 296 12.86 -23.37 -4.03
CA ARG A 296 14.01 -24.22 -4.36
C ARG A 296 14.41 -24.16 -5.82
N ARG A 297 13.67 -23.41 -6.63
CA ARG A 297 13.89 -23.33 -8.08
C ARG A 297 15.27 -22.72 -8.37
N PRO A 298 16.03 -23.26 -9.34
CA PRO A 298 17.31 -22.71 -9.75
C PRO A 298 17.09 -21.50 -10.66
N LEU A 299 16.68 -20.38 -10.09
CA LEU A 299 16.38 -19.15 -10.82
C LEU A 299 17.63 -18.29 -10.98
N ASP A 300 17.86 -17.81 -12.21
CA ASP A 300 18.86 -16.77 -12.47
C ASP A 300 18.42 -15.43 -11.87
N VAL A 301 19.41 -14.57 -11.62
CA VAL A 301 19.15 -13.16 -11.27
C VAL A 301 18.34 -12.53 -12.41
N ARG A 302 17.25 -11.87 -12.05
CA ARG A 302 16.31 -11.26 -12.99
C ARG A 302 17.02 -10.36 -14.00
N SER A 303 16.77 -10.57 -15.29
CA SER A 303 17.24 -9.69 -16.36
C SER A 303 16.69 -8.27 -16.18
N GLY A 304 17.50 -7.26 -16.51
CA GLY A 304 17.15 -5.84 -16.38
C GLY A 304 15.82 -5.45 -17.05
N GLY A 305 15.26 -4.31 -16.60
CA GLY A 305 13.94 -3.83 -16.97
C GLY A 305 13.79 -3.42 -18.44
N GLY A 306 12.54 -3.16 -18.85
CA GLY A 306 12.25 -2.53 -20.13
C GLY A 306 12.59 -1.04 -20.13
N GLU A 307 12.17 -0.33 -21.17
CA GLU A 307 12.22 1.14 -21.24
C GLU A 307 10.82 1.71 -21.44
N VAL A 308 10.62 2.97 -21.09
CA VAL A 308 9.44 3.75 -21.44
C VAL A 308 9.83 4.88 -22.37
N ARG A 309 8.97 5.14 -23.36
CA ARG A 309 9.14 6.18 -24.37
C ARG A 309 7.94 7.10 -24.33
N PHE A 310 8.18 8.40 -24.43
CA PHE A 310 7.10 9.39 -24.48
C PHE A 310 6.74 9.72 -25.93
N ASP A 311 5.50 9.46 -26.32
CA ASP A 311 4.98 9.89 -27.61
C ASP A 311 4.47 11.34 -27.51
N ARG A 312 5.17 12.25 -28.20
CA ARG A 312 4.83 13.67 -28.26
C ARG A 312 3.53 13.97 -28.98
N LEU A 313 3.09 13.11 -29.90
CA LEU A 313 1.88 13.36 -30.71
C LEU A 313 0.63 13.13 -29.88
N THR A 314 0.63 12.06 -29.09
CA THR A 314 -0.52 11.66 -28.26
C THR A 314 -0.40 12.16 -26.81
N GLY A 315 0.82 12.48 -26.37
CA GLY A 315 1.11 12.83 -24.98
C GLY A 315 1.14 11.60 -24.05
N GLU A 316 1.38 10.41 -24.61
CA GLU A 316 1.27 9.14 -23.89
C GLU A 316 2.65 8.48 -23.67
N TRP A 317 2.79 7.79 -22.54
CA TRP A 317 3.95 6.93 -22.28
C TRP A 317 3.69 5.52 -22.81
N VAL A 318 4.69 4.96 -23.47
CA VAL A 318 4.66 3.61 -24.04
C VAL A 318 5.77 2.78 -23.41
N ALA A 319 5.41 1.69 -22.72
CA ALA A 319 6.37 0.71 -22.20
C ALA A 319 6.82 -0.26 -23.30
N VAL A 320 8.14 -0.41 -23.44
CA VAL A 320 8.81 -1.32 -24.37
C VAL A 320 9.58 -2.36 -23.57
N ALA A 321 9.04 -3.58 -23.52
CA ALA A 321 9.58 -4.69 -22.75
C ALA A 321 9.96 -5.85 -23.68
N ALA A 322 11.06 -5.70 -24.43
CA ALA A 322 11.49 -6.64 -25.47
C ALA A 322 11.79 -8.06 -24.95
N HIS A 323 12.24 -8.17 -23.69
CA HIS A 323 12.52 -9.44 -23.02
C HIS A 323 11.27 -10.34 -22.86
N ARG A 324 10.06 -9.76 -22.95
CA ARG A 324 8.79 -10.50 -22.78
C ARG A 324 8.47 -11.48 -23.91
N GLN A 325 9.22 -11.48 -25.01
CA GLN A 325 9.01 -12.45 -26.10
C GLN A 325 9.24 -13.91 -25.65
N ALA A 326 10.08 -14.13 -24.64
CA ALA A 326 10.38 -15.46 -24.10
C ALA A 326 9.43 -15.93 -22.98
N ARG A 327 8.31 -15.23 -22.74
CA ARG A 327 7.36 -15.58 -21.68
C ARG A 327 6.74 -16.95 -21.92
N THR A 328 6.42 -17.66 -20.84
CA THR A 328 5.68 -18.93 -20.90
C THR A 328 4.37 -18.74 -21.66
N TYR A 329 4.15 -19.54 -22.70
CA TYR A 329 2.96 -19.49 -23.55
C TYR A 329 2.23 -20.83 -23.46
N LEU A 330 1.01 -20.82 -22.90
CA LEU A 330 0.11 -21.98 -22.77
C LEU A 330 0.83 -23.26 -22.30
N PRO A 331 1.43 -23.27 -21.10
CA PRO A 331 1.98 -24.50 -20.55
C PRO A 331 0.85 -25.50 -20.28
N PRO A 332 1.09 -26.81 -20.42
CA PRO A 332 0.13 -27.81 -19.96
C PRO A 332 -0.12 -27.68 -18.45
N ALA A 333 -1.24 -28.21 -17.95
CA ALA A 333 -1.70 -28.01 -16.56
C ALA A 333 -0.67 -28.46 -15.49
N ASP A 334 0.05 -29.56 -15.76
CA ASP A 334 1.14 -30.10 -14.96
C ASP A 334 2.39 -29.21 -14.94
N GLN A 335 2.44 -28.17 -15.78
CA GLN A 335 3.50 -27.16 -15.87
C GLN A 335 2.99 -25.73 -15.62
N CYS A 336 1.74 -25.57 -15.17
CA CYS A 336 1.18 -24.28 -14.79
C CYS A 336 2.04 -23.59 -13.70
N PRO A 337 2.55 -22.37 -13.92
CA PRO A 337 3.35 -21.67 -12.92
C PRO A 337 2.53 -21.22 -11.70
N LEU A 338 1.21 -21.20 -11.80
CA LEU A 338 0.30 -20.67 -10.77
C LEU A 338 -0.36 -21.76 -9.90
N CYS A 339 -0.07 -23.05 -10.16
CA CYS A 339 -0.49 -24.12 -9.25
C CYS A 339 0.44 -24.19 -8.03
N PRO A 340 -0.02 -24.77 -6.90
CA PRO A 340 0.84 -25.10 -5.77
C PRO A 340 2.04 -25.99 -6.16
N SER A 341 3.13 -25.87 -5.40
CA SER A 341 4.30 -26.73 -5.51
C SER A 341 4.08 -28.00 -4.68
N VAL A 342 3.60 -29.07 -5.31
CA VAL A 342 3.22 -30.35 -4.65
C VAL A 342 3.94 -31.53 -5.31
N GLY A 343 4.30 -32.54 -4.51
CA GLY A 343 4.78 -33.83 -5.05
C GLY A 343 6.12 -33.74 -5.80
N GLY A 344 6.99 -32.80 -5.42
CA GLY A 344 8.30 -32.58 -6.06
C GLY A 344 8.26 -31.67 -7.29
N ARG A 345 7.08 -31.19 -7.70
CA ARG A 345 6.94 -30.12 -8.70
C ARG A 345 7.18 -28.76 -8.04
N GLU A 346 7.93 -27.90 -8.72
CA GLU A 346 8.20 -26.53 -8.28
C GLU A 346 7.57 -25.53 -9.25
N SER A 347 6.79 -24.58 -8.72
CA SER A 347 6.06 -23.54 -9.49
C SER A 347 6.45 -22.12 -9.01
N GLU A 348 5.80 -21.06 -9.52
CA GLU A 348 5.97 -19.70 -8.97
C GLU A 348 5.46 -19.55 -7.54
N ILE A 349 4.72 -20.53 -7.02
CA ILE A 349 4.15 -20.54 -5.68
C ILE A 349 4.81 -21.69 -4.89
N PRO A 350 5.84 -21.41 -4.07
CA PRO A 350 6.61 -22.44 -3.36
C PRO A 350 5.92 -22.91 -2.07
N ALA A 351 4.62 -23.19 -2.18
CA ALA A 351 3.78 -23.69 -1.11
C ALA A 351 2.94 -24.86 -1.62
N GLU A 352 2.70 -25.86 -0.77
CA GLU A 352 1.87 -27.02 -1.10
C GLU A 352 0.38 -26.67 -1.15
N ASP A 353 0.00 -25.62 -0.43
CA ASP A 353 -1.35 -25.07 -0.39
C ASP A 353 -1.28 -23.56 -0.12
N PHE A 354 -2.31 -22.84 -0.55
CA PHE A 354 -2.45 -21.41 -0.28
C PHE A 354 -3.90 -20.98 -0.47
N ASP A 355 -4.20 -19.81 0.07
CA ASP A 355 -5.51 -19.20 -0.03
C ASP A 355 -5.57 -18.23 -1.24
N VAL A 356 -4.93 -17.08 -1.11
CA VAL A 356 -4.65 -16.14 -2.21
C VAL A 356 -3.18 -15.75 -2.13
N VAL A 357 -2.49 -15.67 -3.26
CA VAL A 357 -1.10 -15.21 -3.29
C VAL A 357 -0.91 -14.11 -4.32
N VAL A 358 -0.19 -13.07 -3.93
CA VAL A 358 0.25 -12.00 -4.81
C VAL A 358 1.77 -12.03 -4.91
N PHE A 359 2.32 -12.06 -6.11
CA PHE A 359 3.76 -12.01 -6.27
C PHE A 359 4.16 -11.14 -7.46
N GLU A 360 5.38 -10.60 -7.41
CA GLU A 360 5.91 -9.82 -8.50
C GLU A 360 6.07 -10.66 -9.77
N ASN A 361 5.63 -10.14 -10.92
CA ASN A 361 5.71 -10.83 -12.19
C ASN A 361 7.17 -11.04 -12.60
N ARG A 362 7.54 -12.29 -12.89
CA ARG A 362 8.89 -12.67 -13.34
C ARG A 362 9.33 -11.93 -14.60
N PHE A 363 8.40 -11.66 -15.51
CA PHE A 363 8.65 -10.98 -16.78
C PHE A 363 7.93 -9.63 -16.80
N PRO A 364 8.31 -8.65 -15.96
CA PRO A 364 7.56 -7.42 -15.79
C PRO A 364 7.56 -6.57 -17.07
N SER A 365 6.50 -5.79 -17.26
CA SER A 365 6.52 -4.66 -18.22
C SER A 365 7.11 -3.39 -17.59
N LEU A 366 7.06 -3.29 -16.26
CA LEU A 366 7.51 -2.17 -15.42
C LEU A 366 8.16 -2.73 -14.14
N GLY A 367 9.28 -2.14 -13.71
CA GLY A 367 10.04 -2.56 -12.54
C GLY A 367 11.18 -3.54 -12.85
N PRO A 368 11.95 -3.96 -11.83
CA PRO A 368 11.73 -3.73 -10.40
C PRO A 368 12.11 -2.33 -9.90
N GLU A 369 12.86 -1.56 -10.69
CA GLU A 369 13.35 -0.26 -10.25
C GLU A 369 12.19 0.71 -9.98
N LEU A 370 12.38 1.56 -8.97
CA LEU A 370 11.47 2.64 -8.61
C LEU A 370 12.21 3.96 -8.78
N ALA A 371 11.63 4.86 -9.59
CA ALA A 371 12.14 6.21 -9.77
C ALA A 371 11.03 7.11 -10.30
N GLU A 372 11.23 8.42 -10.20
CA GLU A 372 10.42 9.36 -10.97
C GLU A 372 10.86 9.38 -12.42
N LEU A 373 9.90 9.44 -13.34
CA LEU A 373 10.21 9.69 -14.74
C LEU A 373 10.55 11.17 -14.94
N PRO A 374 11.49 11.48 -15.85
CA PRO A 374 11.79 12.87 -16.20
C PRO A 374 10.57 13.56 -16.82
N ASP A 375 10.40 14.85 -16.58
CA ASP A 375 9.36 15.63 -17.25
C ASP A 375 9.64 15.64 -18.76
N PRO A 376 8.73 15.08 -19.59
CA PRO A 376 8.92 15.08 -21.03
C PRO A 376 9.12 16.49 -21.60
N ARG A 377 8.56 17.53 -20.97
CA ARG A 377 8.66 18.93 -21.43
C ARG A 377 10.06 19.53 -21.24
N GLN A 378 10.92 18.91 -20.43
CA GLN A 378 12.23 19.45 -20.07
C GLN A 378 13.41 18.82 -20.85
N VAL A 379 13.15 17.86 -21.74
CA VAL A 379 14.23 17.18 -22.48
C VAL A 379 14.81 18.10 -23.57
N GLY A 380 16.12 18.37 -23.48
CA GLY A 380 16.80 19.44 -24.20
C GLY A 380 16.72 19.42 -25.73
N GLU A 381 17.05 20.58 -26.32
CA GLU A 381 16.83 21.05 -27.71
C GLU A 381 17.29 20.15 -28.87
N ARG A 382 17.85 18.96 -28.63
CA ARG A 382 18.49 18.12 -29.67
C ARG A 382 17.59 17.06 -30.31
N SER A 383 16.48 16.65 -29.68
CA SER A 383 15.53 15.69 -30.27
C SER A 383 14.12 15.85 -29.68
N LEU A 384 13.11 15.94 -30.55
CA LEU A 384 11.70 15.96 -30.15
C LEU A 384 11.31 14.70 -29.34
N TRP A 385 11.99 13.57 -29.58
CA TRP A 385 11.68 12.28 -28.98
C TRP A 385 12.34 12.05 -27.60
N GLY A 386 13.23 12.93 -27.16
CA GLY A 386 13.97 12.77 -25.91
C GLY A 386 14.86 11.52 -25.87
N VAL A 387 15.14 11.03 -24.65
CA VAL A 387 15.90 9.79 -24.39
C VAL A 387 14.97 8.77 -23.73
N PRO A 388 14.96 7.50 -24.14
CA PRO A 388 14.22 6.45 -23.44
C PRO A 388 14.57 6.44 -21.95
N SER A 389 13.57 6.27 -21.09
CA SER A 389 13.77 6.17 -19.65
C SER A 389 13.59 4.74 -19.18
N PRO A 390 14.22 4.31 -18.08
CA PRO A 390 13.98 2.98 -17.51
C PRO A 390 12.49 2.76 -17.24
N ALA A 391 11.97 1.58 -17.57
CA ALA A 391 10.59 1.20 -17.27
C ALA A 391 10.45 0.87 -15.78
N VAL A 392 10.38 1.91 -14.96
CA VAL A 392 10.18 1.81 -13.51
C VAL A 392 8.72 1.54 -13.13
N GLY A 393 8.49 1.05 -11.92
CA GLY A 393 7.16 0.71 -11.41
C GLY A 393 7.10 -0.74 -10.93
N ARG A 394 5.91 -1.35 -10.95
CA ARG A 394 5.73 -2.73 -10.50
C ARG A 394 4.59 -3.44 -11.23
N CYS A 395 4.79 -4.71 -11.56
CA CYS A 395 3.75 -5.59 -12.11
C CYS A 395 3.60 -6.82 -11.20
N GLU A 396 2.41 -7.05 -10.68
CA GLU A 396 2.10 -8.19 -9.80
C GLU A 396 1.06 -9.11 -10.43
N VAL A 397 1.12 -10.39 -10.07
CA VAL A 397 0.11 -11.41 -10.39
C VAL A 397 -0.63 -11.72 -9.09
N VAL A 398 -1.96 -11.78 -9.15
CA VAL A 398 -2.84 -12.12 -8.03
C VAL A 398 -3.49 -13.46 -8.35
N VAL A 399 -3.11 -14.53 -7.66
CA VAL A 399 -3.66 -15.87 -7.88
C VAL A 399 -4.79 -16.10 -6.90
N PHE A 400 -5.99 -16.36 -7.42
CA PHE A 400 -7.23 -16.33 -6.63
C PHE A 400 -7.49 -17.59 -5.82
N THR A 401 -6.84 -18.71 -6.15
CA THR A 401 -7.12 -20.02 -5.56
C THR A 401 -6.01 -21.02 -5.93
N PRO A 402 -5.75 -22.08 -5.16
CA PRO A 402 -4.91 -23.21 -5.55
C PRO A 402 -5.53 -24.07 -6.67
N GLU A 403 -6.85 -24.02 -6.87
CA GLU A 403 -7.54 -24.76 -7.91
C GLU A 403 -7.16 -24.26 -9.32
N HIS A 404 -6.71 -25.19 -10.16
CA HIS A 404 -6.28 -24.88 -11.53
C HIS A 404 -7.43 -24.48 -12.46
N GLN A 405 -8.65 -24.94 -12.17
CA GLN A 405 -9.85 -24.71 -12.99
C GLN A 405 -10.82 -23.80 -12.24
N GLY A 406 -11.57 -23.01 -13.00
CA GLY A 406 -12.60 -22.13 -12.45
C GLY A 406 -12.44 -20.68 -12.92
N SER A 407 -13.06 -19.76 -12.19
CA SER A 407 -12.92 -18.32 -12.38
C SER A 407 -13.31 -17.58 -11.11
N PHE A 408 -13.29 -16.24 -11.12
CA PHE A 408 -13.80 -15.47 -9.98
C PHE A 408 -15.25 -15.86 -9.61
N ALA A 409 -16.10 -16.18 -10.60
CA ALA A 409 -17.50 -16.57 -10.38
C ALA A 409 -17.68 -17.88 -9.60
N SER A 410 -16.68 -18.77 -9.61
CA SER A 410 -16.74 -20.07 -8.91
C SER A 410 -16.15 -20.03 -7.50
N LEU A 411 -15.61 -18.89 -7.06
CA LEU A 411 -15.04 -18.75 -5.72
C LEU A 411 -16.14 -18.74 -4.64
N SER A 412 -15.82 -19.27 -3.45
CA SER A 412 -16.65 -19.07 -2.26
C SER A 412 -16.73 -17.58 -1.91
N SER A 413 -17.75 -17.18 -1.12
CA SER A 413 -17.91 -15.76 -0.76
C SER A 413 -16.73 -15.28 0.08
N GLU A 414 -16.23 -16.16 0.93
CA GLU A 414 -15.04 -15.95 1.74
C GLU A 414 -13.79 -15.78 0.88
N ARG A 415 -13.57 -16.69 -0.08
CA ARG A 415 -12.43 -16.61 -1.00
C ARG A 415 -12.45 -15.32 -1.83
N ALA A 416 -13.61 -14.96 -2.37
CA ALA A 416 -13.78 -13.70 -3.10
C ALA A 416 -13.46 -12.48 -2.21
N ARG A 417 -13.82 -12.53 -0.93
CA ARG A 417 -13.50 -11.48 0.03
C ARG A 417 -12.00 -11.39 0.33
N THR A 418 -11.30 -12.51 0.39
CA THR A 418 -9.83 -12.58 0.51
C THR A 418 -9.16 -11.94 -0.71
N VAL A 419 -9.66 -12.18 -1.93
CA VAL A 419 -9.16 -11.52 -3.15
C VAL A 419 -9.37 -10.00 -3.10
N VAL A 420 -10.55 -9.54 -2.65
CA VAL A 420 -10.83 -8.10 -2.47
C VAL A 420 -9.89 -7.49 -1.44
N GLU A 421 -9.57 -8.20 -0.34
CA GLU A 421 -8.57 -7.72 0.62
C GLU A 421 -7.19 -7.62 -0.02
N ALA A 422 -6.78 -8.63 -0.79
CA ALA A 422 -5.51 -8.62 -1.48
C ALA A 422 -5.40 -7.39 -2.38
N TRP A 423 -6.43 -7.09 -3.18
CA TRP A 423 -6.43 -5.86 -3.98
C TRP A 423 -6.34 -4.59 -3.15
N ALA A 424 -7.11 -4.48 -2.06
CA ALA A 424 -7.09 -3.29 -1.18
C ALA A 424 -5.70 -3.09 -0.54
N GLN A 425 -5.11 -4.15 0.02
CA GLN A 425 -3.79 -4.12 0.66
C GLN A 425 -2.70 -3.78 -0.35
N ARG A 426 -2.72 -4.43 -1.52
CA ARG A 426 -1.74 -4.15 -2.58
C ARG A 426 -1.89 -2.74 -3.12
N THR A 427 -3.11 -2.24 -3.29
CA THR A 427 -3.36 -0.85 -3.69
C THR A 427 -2.71 0.14 -2.73
N ASP A 428 -2.87 -0.03 -1.42
CA ASP A 428 -2.23 0.85 -0.42
C ASP A 428 -0.70 0.77 -0.49
N ALA A 429 -0.16 -0.45 -0.45
CA ALA A 429 1.28 -0.68 -0.47
C ALA A 429 1.97 -0.16 -1.74
N LEU A 430 1.38 -0.41 -2.92
CA LEU A 430 1.91 0.03 -4.20
C LEU A 430 1.77 1.55 -4.39
N SER A 431 0.68 2.16 -3.92
CA SER A 431 0.47 3.61 -4.02
C SER A 431 1.45 4.40 -3.15
N ALA A 432 2.01 3.78 -2.11
CA ALA A 432 3.03 4.38 -1.25
C ALA A 432 4.46 4.25 -1.81
N MET A 433 4.67 3.51 -2.90
CA MET A 433 6.00 3.34 -3.48
C MET A 433 6.47 4.59 -4.22
N ALA A 434 7.76 4.93 -4.04
CA ALA A 434 8.39 6.06 -4.70
C ALA A 434 8.22 5.98 -6.23
N GLY A 435 7.87 7.10 -6.85
CA GLY A 435 7.67 7.21 -8.30
C GLY A 435 6.36 6.62 -8.83
N VAL A 436 5.60 5.83 -8.06
CA VAL A 436 4.29 5.30 -8.51
C VAL A 436 3.26 6.43 -8.54
N ARG A 437 2.54 6.54 -9.66
CA ARG A 437 1.52 7.58 -9.90
C ARG A 437 0.12 7.04 -10.10
N HIS A 438 -0.04 5.76 -10.42
CA HIS A 438 -1.33 5.14 -10.66
C HIS A 438 -1.26 3.61 -10.48
N VAL A 439 -2.19 3.04 -9.71
CA VAL A 439 -2.28 1.59 -9.46
C VAL A 439 -3.54 1.04 -10.11
N PHE A 440 -3.40 -0.02 -10.91
CA PHE A 440 -4.48 -0.57 -11.72
C PHE A 440 -4.59 -2.10 -11.54
N PRO A 441 -5.51 -2.56 -10.69
CA PRO A 441 -5.92 -3.95 -10.60
C PRO A 441 -6.82 -4.33 -11.79
N PHE A 442 -6.55 -5.48 -12.41
CA PHE A 442 -7.38 -5.98 -13.51
C PHE A 442 -7.33 -7.50 -13.64
N GLU A 443 -8.33 -8.06 -14.30
CA GLU A 443 -8.39 -9.47 -14.70
C GLU A 443 -8.69 -9.54 -16.20
N ASN A 444 -7.96 -10.39 -16.92
CA ASN A 444 -8.32 -10.80 -18.27
C ASN A 444 -8.74 -12.27 -18.22
N ARG A 445 -9.92 -12.59 -18.75
CA ARG A 445 -10.44 -13.97 -18.79
C ARG A 445 -10.81 -14.40 -20.21
N GLY A 446 -10.34 -15.57 -20.62
CA GLY A 446 -10.66 -16.21 -21.90
C GLY A 446 -9.56 -16.07 -22.97
N GLU A 447 -9.26 -17.17 -23.65
CA GLU A 447 -8.23 -17.23 -24.71
C GLU A 447 -8.49 -16.24 -25.84
N GLN A 448 -9.77 -15.99 -26.14
CA GLN A 448 -10.22 -15.12 -27.22
C GLN A 448 -9.77 -13.67 -27.06
N ILE A 449 -9.37 -13.26 -25.86
CA ILE A 449 -8.84 -11.92 -25.55
C ILE A 449 -7.37 -11.94 -25.12
N GLY A 450 -6.64 -13.02 -25.47
CA GLY A 450 -5.19 -13.09 -25.30
C GLY A 450 -4.71 -13.61 -23.95
N VAL A 451 -5.58 -14.26 -23.17
CA VAL A 451 -5.19 -14.96 -21.93
C VAL A 451 -4.43 -16.25 -22.28
N THR A 452 -3.22 -16.40 -21.73
CA THR A 452 -2.32 -17.53 -22.01
C THR A 452 -2.14 -18.49 -20.82
N LEU A 453 -2.84 -18.25 -19.71
CA LEU A 453 -2.83 -19.08 -18.51
C LEU A 453 -4.28 -19.25 -18.02
N HIS A 454 -4.77 -20.49 -17.93
CA HIS A 454 -6.16 -20.78 -17.56
C HIS A 454 -6.45 -20.69 -16.06
N HIS A 455 -5.40 -20.77 -15.23
CA HIS A 455 -5.53 -20.70 -13.77
C HIS A 455 -6.18 -19.38 -13.35
N PRO A 456 -7.18 -19.36 -12.43
CA PRO A 456 -7.84 -18.13 -12.00
C PRO A 456 -6.88 -17.11 -11.40
N HIS A 457 -6.65 -15.99 -12.10
CA HIS A 457 -5.73 -14.95 -11.65
C HIS A 457 -6.08 -13.56 -12.22
N GLY A 458 -5.68 -12.53 -11.48
CA GLY A 458 -5.64 -11.14 -11.91
C GLY A 458 -4.20 -10.62 -11.94
N GLN A 459 -4.06 -9.33 -12.20
CA GLN A 459 -2.80 -8.59 -12.21
C GLN A 459 -2.99 -7.22 -11.58
N ILE A 460 -1.91 -6.64 -11.07
CA ILE A 460 -1.88 -5.25 -10.60
C ILE A 460 -0.68 -4.55 -11.21
N TYR A 461 -0.91 -3.46 -11.93
CA TYR A 461 0.16 -2.64 -12.50
C TYR A 461 0.24 -1.32 -11.73
N ALA A 462 1.42 -1.05 -11.16
CA ALA A 462 1.78 0.23 -10.56
C ALA A 462 2.62 1.02 -11.57
N TYR A 463 1.98 2.00 -12.19
CA TYR A 463 2.56 2.84 -13.23
C TYR A 463 3.26 4.07 -12.63
N PRO A 464 4.40 4.50 -13.19
CA PRO A 464 5.07 5.74 -12.78
C PRO A 464 4.47 7.00 -13.44
N TYR A 465 3.34 6.84 -14.14
CA TYR A 465 2.54 7.90 -14.74
C TYR A 465 1.05 7.51 -14.67
N PRO A 466 0.12 8.47 -14.66
CA PRO A 466 -1.28 8.16 -14.91
C PRO A 466 -1.43 7.54 -16.30
N ALA A 467 -1.99 6.34 -16.38
CA ALA A 467 -2.26 5.71 -17.67
C ALA A 467 -3.20 6.61 -18.51
N PRO A 468 -3.11 6.65 -19.85
CA PRO A 468 -3.81 7.66 -20.66
C PRO A 468 -5.33 7.71 -20.46
N HIS A 469 -5.95 6.55 -20.22
CA HIS A 469 -7.37 6.50 -19.90
C HIS A 469 -7.68 7.10 -18.51
N ALA A 470 -6.90 6.75 -17.49
CA ALA A 470 -7.03 7.30 -16.15
C ALA A 470 -6.77 8.82 -16.11
N ALA A 471 -5.78 9.30 -16.86
CA ALA A 471 -5.49 10.74 -16.99
C ALA A 471 -6.68 11.53 -17.54
N ARG A 472 -7.36 10.99 -18.57
CA ARG A 472 -8.56 11.61 -19.15
C ARG A 472 -9.74 11.60 -18.18
N LEU A 473 -9.99 10.49 -17.49
CA LEU A 473 -11.04 10.39 -16.48
C LEU A 473 -10.80 11.38 -15.33
N ALA A 474 -9.57 11.45 -14.83
CA ALA A 474 -9.20 12.39 -13.78
C ALA A 474 -9.39 13.84 -14.22
N ALA A 475 -8.94 14.21 -15.42
CA ALA A 475 -9.13 15.56 -15.96
C ALA A 475 -10.61 15.95 -16.09
N ARG A 476 -11.46 15.03 -16.57
CA ARG A 476 -12.91 15.26 -16.65
C ARG A 476 -13.55 15.39 -15.28
N SER A 477 -13.15 14.55 -14.33
CA SER A 477 -13.68 14.56 -12.98
C SER A 477 -13.33 15.85 -12.24
N ARG A 478 -12.07 16.31 -12.35
CA ARG A 478 -11.63 17.59 -11.76
C ARG A 478 -12.39 18.77 -12.35
N ALA A 479 -12.47 18.87 -13.67
CA ALA A 479 -13.19 19.96 -14.33
C ALA A 479 -14.68 20.01 -13.93
N HIS A 480 -15.31 18.85 -13.74
CA HIS A 480 -16.70 18.76 -13.30
C HIS A 480 -16.87 19.16 -11.82
N LEU A 481 -15.96 18.69 -10.95
CA LEU A 481 -15.95 19.07 -9.54
C LEU A 481 -15.75 20.58 -9.38
N GLU A 482 -14.78 21.16 -10.09
CA GLU A 482 -14.52 22.61 -10.10
C GLU A 482 -15.75 23.41 -10.55
N ALA A 483 -16.48 22.93 -11.56
CA ALA A 483 -17.63 23.63 -12.11
C ALA A 483 -18.92 23.49 -11.27
N THR A 484 -19.10 22.37 -10.56
CA THR A 484 -20.40 22.01 -9.95
C THR A 484 -20.35 21.79 -8.44
N GLY A 485 -19.16 21.64 -7.86
CA GLY A 485 -18.97 21.23 -6.46
C GLY A 485 -19.39 19.78 -6.16
N ARG A 486 -19.72 18.98 -7.17
CA ARG A 486 -20.16 17.58 -7.06
C ARG A 486 -19.27 16.68 -7.91
N THR A 487 -19.11 15.41 -7.53
CA THR A 487 -18.28 14.48 -8.30
C THR A 487 -19.02 13.95 -9.52
N LEU A 488 -18.30 13.82 -10.63
CA LEU A 488 -18.90 13.40 -11.91
C LEU A 488 -19.52 12.00 -11.83
N MET A 489 -18.78 11.02 -11.29
CA MET A 489 -19.26 9.63 -11.20
C MET A 489 -20.44 9.50 -10.22
N GLY A 490 -20.46 10.29 -9.14
CA GLY A 490 -21.59 10.32 -8.22
C GLY A 490 -22.89 10.81 -8.89
N GLU A 491 -22.81 11.85 -9.73
CA GLU A 491 -23.97 12.32 -10.49
C GLU A 491 -24.41 11.33 -11.57
N VAL A 492 -23.47 10.73 -12.30
CA VAL A 492 -23.78 9.67 -13.27
C VAL A 492 -24.53 8.51 -12.61
N LEU A 493 -24.07 8.07 -11.43
CA LEU A 493 -24.74 7.01 -10.69
C LEU A 493 -26.15 7.40 -10.24
N ALA A 494 -26.34 8.64 -9.79
CA ALA A 494 -27.65 9.15 -9.39
C ALA A 494 -28.63 9.17 -10.59
N ASP A 495 -28.17 9.62 -11.76
CA ASP A 495 -28.98 9.66 -12.98
C ASP A 495 -29.33 8.26 -13.47
N GLU A 496 -28.38 7.32 -13.48
CA GLU A 496 -28.64 5.92 -13.86
C GLU A 496 -29.61 5.24 -12.89
N THR A 497 -29.50 5.53 -11.59
CA THR A 497 -30.42 5.03 -10.56
C THR A 497 -31.82 5.59 -10.76
N ALA A 498 -31.96 6.88 -11.09
CA ALA A 498 -33.25 7.52 -11.33
C ALA A 498 -33.94 7.01 -12.61
N ALA A 499 -33.16 6.74 -13.67
CA ALA A 499 -33.67 6.19 -14.92
C ALA A 499 -34.07 4.71 -14.79
N GLY A 500 -33.25 3.91 -14.09
CA GLY A 500 -33.54 2.51 -13.73
C GLY A 500 -33.47 1.49 -14.88
N ASP A 501 -33.69 1.88 -16.13
CA ASP A 501 -33.72 1.02 -17.32
C ASP A 501 -32.39 0.28 -17.58
N ARG A 502 -31.26 0.91 -17.25
CA ARG A 502 -29.90 0.38 -17.39
C ARG A 502 -29.31 -0.24 -16.12
N MET A 503 -30.01 -0.18 -14.99
CA MET A 503 -29.56 -0.78 -13.72
C MET A 503 -29.56 -2.31 -13.81
N VAL A 504 -28.49 -2.96 -13.35
CA VAL A 504 -28.34 -4.42 -13.34
C VAL A 504 -28.47 -4.99 -11.94
N LEU A 505 -27.77 -4.36 -10.97
CA LEU A 505 -27.72 -4.75 -9.55
C LEU A 505 -27.72 -3.49 -8.68
N ALA A 506 -28.31 -3.59 -7.50
CA ALA A 506 -28.17 -2.60 -6.45
C ALA A 506 -28.15 -3.33 -5.11
N GLY A 507 -27.14 -3.05 -4.30
CA GLY A 507 -27.07 -3.46 -2.91
C GLY A 507 -27.03 -2.25 -1.98
N GLU A 508 -26.46 -2.42 -0.79
CA GLU A 508 -26.40 -1.39 0.25
C GLU A 508 -25.31 -0.34 -0.03
N HIS A 509 -24.16 -0.78 -0.57
CA HIS A 509 -22.99 0.06 -0.79
C HIS A 509 -22.57 0.14 -2.25
N PHE A 510 -23.03 -0.76 -3.12
CA PHE A 510 -22.66 -0.77 -4.54
C PHE A 510 -23.87 -0.93 -5.46
N SER A 511 -23.70 -0.39 -6.66
CA SER A 511 -24.64 -0.58 -7.76
C SER A 511 -23.91 -0.93 -9.04
N ALA A 512 -24.50 -1.82 -9.84
CA ALA A 512 -24.02 -2.15 -11.18
C ALA A 512 -25.03 -1.71 -12.23
N TYR A 513 -24.55 -1.08 -13.30
CA TYR A 513 -25.37 -0.64 -14.43
C TYR A 513 -24.60 -0.76 -15.75
N VAL A 514 -25.33 -0.87 -16.85
CA VAL A 514 -24.74 -0.73 -18.19
C VAL A 514 -24.67 0.76 -18.49
N PRO A 515 -23.50 1.37 -18.74
CA PRO A 515 -23.43 2.82 -18.95
C PRO A 515 -24.21 3.24 -20.18
N TYR A 516 -24.91 4.38 -20.10
CA TYR A 516 -25.63 5.00 -21.24
C TYR A 516 -24.80 5.02 -22.53
N ALA A 517 -23.50 5.33 -22.44
CA ALA A 517 -22.57 5.37 -23.56
C ALA A 517 -21.63 4.15 -23.62
N ALA A 518 -22.17 2.94 -23.47
CA ALA A 518 -21.41 1.69 -23.56
C ALA A 518 -20.67 1.53 -24.90
N ARG A 519 -19.37 1.22 -24.82
CA ARG A 519 -18.45 1.07 -25.95
C ARG A 519 -18.35 -0.37 -26.44
N TRP A 520 -18.57 -1.31 -25.52
CA TRP A 520 -18.53 -2.75 -25.78
C TRP A 520 -19.93 -3.35 -25.86
N PRO A 521 -20.13 -4.46 -26.60
CA PRO A 521 -21.42 -5.15 -26.67
C PRO A 521 -21.94 -5.56 -25.29
N LEU A 522 -21.01 -5.98 -24.43
CA LEU A 522 -21.24 -6.21 -23.02
C LEU A 522 -20.28 -5.31 -22.24
N GLU A 523 -20.84 -4.31 -21.57
CA GLU A 523 -20.15 -3.39 -20.68
C GLU A 523 -20.97 -3.19 -19.42
N VAL A 524 -20.37 -3.28 -18.25
CA VAL A 524 -21.03 -3.01 -16.97
C VAL A 524 -20.08 -2.20 -16.09
N HIS A 525 -20.60 -1.15 -15.46
CA HIS A 525 -19.90 -0.41 -14.43
C HIS A 525 -20.44 -0.85 -13.06
N LEU A 526 -19.56 -1.16 -12.11
CA LEU A 526 -19.91 -1.43 -10.71
C LEU A 526 -19.22 -0.36 -9.84
N VAL A 527 -20.03 0.41 -9.11
CA VAL A 527 -19.62 1.68 -8.49
C VAL A 527 -20.03 1.69 -7.02
N PRO A 528 -19.15 2.09 -6.08
CA PRO A 528 -19.52 2.32 -4.68
C PRO A 528 -20.38 3.58 -4.54
N HIS A 529 -21.38 3.55 -3.68
CA HIS A 529 -22.23 4.71 -3.39
C HIS A 529 -21.44 5.80 -2.67
N ARG A 530 -20.53 5.40 -1.75
CA ARG A 530 -19.59 6.33 -1.13
C ARG A 530 -18.46 6.67 -2.10
N GLN A 531 -18.10 7.94 -2.13
CA GLN A 531 -17.00 8.43 -2.94
C GLN A 531 -15.68 8.00 -2.31
N VAL A 532 -15.02 7.04 -2.96
CA VAL A 532 -13.69 6.58 -2.60
C VAL A 532 -12.78 6.61 -3.82
N PRO A 533 -11.51 7.00 -3.68
CA PRO A 533 -10.59 7.09 -4.81
C PRO A 533 -10.08 5.72 -5.29
N ASP A 534 -10.08 4.70 -4.44
CA ASP A 534 -9.46 3.40 -4.71
C ASP A 534 -9.99 2.29 -3.79
N LEU A 535 -9.55 1.05 -4.02
CA LEU A 535 -9.96 -0.12 -3.22
C LEU A 535 -9.46 -0.07 -1.77
N ALA A 536 -8.33 0.60 -1.51
CA ALA A 536 -7.78 0.73 -0.16
C ALA A 536 -8.69 1.58 0.74
N ALA A 537 -9.35 2.58 0.16
CA ALA A 537 -10.27 3.47 0.87
C ALA A 537 -11.64 2.87 1.20
N LEU A 538 -11.96 1.65 0.74
CA LEU A 538 -13.18 0.93 1.12
C LEU A 538 -13.12 0.46 2.58
N THR A 539 -14.25 0.53 3.27
CA THR A 539 -14.48 -0.01 4.61
C THR A 539 -14.64 -1.54 4.59
N GLY A 540 -14.62 -2.18 5.77
CA GLY A 540 -14.85 -3.62 5.89
C GLY A 540 -16.19 -4.07 5.31
N GLY A 541 -17.29 -3.37 5.63
CA GLY A 541 -18.63 -3.68 5.13
C GLY A 541 -18.75 -3.52 3.61
N GLU A 542 -18.19 -2.45 3.04
CA GLU A 542 -18.15 -2.24 1.59
C GLU A 542 -17.35 -3.36 0.89
N ARG A 543 -16.22 -3.80 1.45
CA ARG A 543 -15.44 -4.91 0.88
C ARG A 543 -16.18 -6.26 0.98
N ASP A 544 -16.90 -6.49 2.08
CA ASP A 544 -17.74 -7.68 2.28
C ASP A 544 -18.85 -7.76 1.23
N GLU A 545 -19.55 -6.65 0.97
CA GLU A 545 -20.57 -6.59 -0.07
C GLU A 545 -19.99 -6.68 -1.48
N LEU A 546 -18.88 -5.99 -1.75
CA LEU A 546 -18.22 -6.02 -3.05
C LEU A 546 -17.88 -7.46 -3.48
N ALA A 547 -17.37 -8.27 -2.56
CA ALA A 547 -17.06 -9.68 -2.84
C ALA A 547 -18.28 -10.47 -3.32
N VAL A 548 -19.46 -10.18 -2.77
CA VAL A 548 -20.72 -10.84 -3.14
C VAL A 548 -21.26 -10.30 -4.46
N LEU A 549 -21.37 -8.97 -4.61
CA LEU A 549 -21.95 -8.35 -5.80
C LEU A 549 -21.09 -8.51 -7.04
N TYR A 550 -19.76 -8.40 -6.93
CA TYR A 550 -18.88 -8.65 -8.05
C TYR A 550 -18.97 -10.11 -8.52
N ARG A 551 -19.05 -11.07 -7.58
CA ARG A 551 -19.25 -12.47 -7.94
C ARG A 551 -20.59 -12.71 -8.65
N ASP A 552 -21.70 -12.17 -8.14
CA ASP A 552 -23.01 -12.26 -8.81
C ASP A 552 -22.96 -11.65 -10.22
N LEU A 553 -22.31 -10.49 -10.37
CA LEU A 553 -22.15 -9.85 -11.67
C LEU A 553 -21.43 -10.76 -12.68
N VAL A 554 -20.30 -11.37 -12.30
CA VAL A 554 -19.57 -12.28 -13.20
C VAL A 554 -20.38 -13.55 -13.48
N GLN A 555 -21.13 -14.07 -12.50
CA GLN A 555 -22.04 -15.21 -12.72
C GLN A 555 -23.14 -14.91 -13.75
N ARG A 556 -23.72 -13.70 -13.71
CA ARG A 556 -24.70 -13.26 -14.72
C ARG A 556 -24.08 -13.18 -16.11
N VAL A 557 -22.87 -12.63 -16.20
CA VAL A 557 -22.09 -12.57 -17.46
C VAL A 557 -21.86 -13.97 -18.04
N ASP A 558 -21.65 -14.97 -17.19
CA ASP A 558 -21.47 -16.37 -17.60
C ASP A 558 -22.76 -17.05 -18.03
N ARG A 559 -23.90 -16.68 -17.46
CA ARG A 559 -25.21 -17.21 -17.84
C ARG A 559 -25.77 -16.61 -19.13
N LEU A 560 -25.15 -15.57 -19.69
CA LEU A 560 -25.61 -14.95 -20.94
C LEU A 560 -25.51 -15.89 -22.16
N TYR A 561 -24.63 -16.90 -22.12
CA TYR A 561 -24.34 -17.81 -23.22
C TYR A 561 -24.01 -19.22 -22.71
N ALA A 562 -24.03 -20.22 -23.60
CA ALA A 562 -23.76 -21.62 -23.23
C ALA A 562 -22.29 -21.91 -22.85
N THR A 563 -21.36 -21.04 -23.25
CA THR A 563 -19.93 -21.16 -22.92
C THR A 563 -19.46 -19.94 -22.12
N PRO A 564 -18.38 -20.04 -21.31
CA PRO A 564 -17.89 -18.92 -20.52
C PRO A 564 -17.60 -17.67 -21.36
N THR A 565 -18.05 -16.51 -20.88
CA THR A 565 -17.88 -15.24 -21.59
C THR A 565 -16.48 -14.66 -21.36
N PRO A 566 -15.67 -14.40 -22.40
CA PRO A 566 -14.37 -13.74 -22.20
C PRO A 566 -14.61 -12.31 -21.75
N TYR A 567 -13.86 -11.80 -20.77
CA TYR A 567 -14.03 -10.43 -20.29
C TYR A 567 -12.72 -9.82 -19.78
N ILE A 568 -12.69 -8.49 -19.76
CA ILE A 568 -11.71 -7.69 -19.03
C ILE A 568 -12.46 -7.03 -17.87
N ALA A 569 -12.02 -7.30 -16.65
CA ALA A 569 -12.50 -6.60 -15.45
C ALA A 569 -11.41 -5.61 -15.02
N ALA A 570 -11.69 -4.32 -15.20
CA ALA A 570 -10.73 -3.24 -14.96
C ALA A 570 -11.16 -2.40 -13.77
N TRP A 571 -10.39 -2.40 -12.68
CA TRP A 571 -10.64 -1.53 -11.53
C TRP A 571 -10.00 -0.16 -11.77
N HIS A 572 -10.81 0.80 -12.17
CA HIS A 572 -10.39 2.18 -12.36
C HIS A 572 -10.26 2.85 -11.01
N GLN A 573 -9.01 3.05 -10.58
CA GLN A 573 -8.65 3.79 -9.38
C GLN A 573 -8.13 5.17 -9.77
N THR A 574 -8.33 6.14 -8.89
CA THR A 574 -7.88 7.50 -9.11
C THR A 574 -6.35 7.59 -9.01
N PRO A 575 -5.66 8.34 -9.90
CA PRO A 575 -4.23 8.60 -9.75
C PRO A 575 -3.88 9.18 -8.37
N VAL A 576 -2.66 8.95 -7.89
CA VAL A 576 -2.31 9.17 -6.46
C VAL A 576 -2.23 10.64 -6.02
N THR A 577 -2.42 11.60 -6.93
CA THR A 577 -2.30 13.03 -6.57
C THR A 577 -3.50 13.49 -5.76
N ALA A 578 -3.31 14.46 -4.84
CA ALA A 578 -4.39 14.93 -3.97
C ALA A 578 -5.61 15.46 -4.77
N ALA A 579 -5.36 16.32 -5.75
CA ALA A 579 -6.41 16.89 -6.61
C ALA A 579 -7.15 15.82 -7.43
N ASP A 580 -6.46 14.79 -7.90
CA ASP A 580 -7.12 13.68 -8.57
C ASP A 580 -8.01 12.93 -7.58
N ARG A 581 -7.47 12.54 -6.42
CA ARG A 581 -8.15 11.74 -5.39
C ARG A 581 -9.38 12.41 -4.80
N GLU A 582 -9.41 13.74 -4.76
CA GLU A 582 -10.59 14.51 -4.35
C GLU A 582 -11.73 14.40 -5.37
N ALA A 583 -11.41 14.43 -6.67
CA ALA A 583 -12.41 14.47 -7.73
C ALA A 583 -12.81 13.10 -8.29
N GLY A 584 -11.87 12.15 -8.32
CA GLY A 584 -12.03 10.84 -8.93
C GLY A 584 -12.67 9.81 -8.01
N GLN A 585 -13.31 8.82 -8.60
CA GLN A 585 -14.02 7.75 -7.88
C GLN A 585 -13.68 6.37 -8.45
N LEU A 586 -13.45 5.43 -7.55
CA LEU A 586 -13.30 4.00 -7.83
C LEU A 586 -14.51 3.49 -8.60
N HIS A 587 -14.27 2.72 -9.65
CA HIS A 587 -15.29 1.88 -10.27
C HIS A 587 -14.66 0.69 -10.99
N LEU A 588 -15.40 -0.40 -11.10
CA LEU A 588 -15.10 -1.46 -12.06
C LEU A 588 -15.68 -1.08 -13.42
N GLN A 589 -14.92 -1.32 -14.49
CA GLN A 589 -15.42 -1.43 -15.85
C GLN A 589 -15.22 -2.87 -16.33
N LEU A 590 -16.29 -3.65 -16.40
CA LEU A 590 -16.29 -5.01 -16.96
C LEU A 590 -16.69 -4.93 -18.42
N THR A 591 -15.85 -5.42 -19.32
CA THR A 591 -16.07 -5.36 -20.78
C THR A 591 -15.86 -6.71 -21.42
N SER A 592 -16.65 -7.01 -22.45
CA SER A 592 -16.46 -8.20 -23.29
C SER A 592 -16.68 -7.88 -24.76
N PRO A 593 -15.82 -8.39 -25.67
CA PRO A 593 -16.09 -8.33 -27.10
C PRO A 593 -17.25 -9.22 -27.53
N ARG A 594 -17.79 -10.11 -26.68
CA ARG A 594 -18.78 -11.09 -27.10
C ARG A 594 -20.15 -10.45 -27.33
N ARG A 595 -20.60 -10.42 -28.59
CA ARG A 595 -21.90 -9.85 -28.98
C ARG A 595 -22.99 -10.89 -29.22
N ALA A 596 -22.61 -12.13 -29.54
CA ALA A 596 -23.51 -13.28 -29.65
C ALA A 596 -22.74 -14.57 -29.31
N GLU A 597 -23.45 -15.71 -29.28
CA GLU A 597 -22.91 -17.01 -28.88
C GLU A 597 -21.56 -17.33 -29.54
N ASP A 598 -21.48 -17.21 -30.87
CA ASP A 598 -20.27 -17.49 -31.64
C ASP A 598 -19.65 -16.25 -32.31
N LYS A 599 -19.96 -15.04 -31.81
CA LYS A 599 -19.49 -13.78 -32.45
C LYS A 599 -18.79 -12.86 -31.48
N LEU A 600 -17.55 -12.55 -31.80
CA LEU A 600 -16.75 -11.52 -31.13
C LEU A 600 -16.75 -10.22 -31.95
N LYS A 601 -16.74 -9.10 -31.23
CA LYS A 601 -16.39 -7.77 -31.74
C LYS A 601 -14.87 -7.67 -31.77
N PHE A 602 -14.32 -7.31 -32.92
CA PHE A 602 -12.92 -6.95 -33.06
C PHE A 602 -12.83 -5.43 -33.14
N LEU A 603 -11.99 -4.83 -32.30
CA LEU A 603 -11.67 -3.41 -32.44
C LEU A 603 -10.82 -3.25 -33.70
N ALA A 604 -11.39 -2.62 -34.73
CA ALA A 604 -10.75 -2.48 -36.05
C ALA A 604 -10.39 -1.01 -36.30
N GLY A 605 -10.42 -0.55 -37.56
CA GLY A 605 -9.94 0.79 -37.91
C GLY A 605 -10.61 1.94 -37.13
N SER A 606 -11.94 1.89 -36.94
CA SER A 606 -12.64 2.96 -36.22
C SER A 606 -12.25 3.01 -34.74
N GLU A 607 -12.27 1.87 -34.06
CA GLU A 607 -12.01 1.80 -32.63
C GLU A 607 -10.52 1.85 -32.30
N ALA A 608 -9.69 1.06 -32.98
CA ALA A 608 -8.27 0.91 -32.67
C ALA A 608 -7.42 2.06 -33.23
N ALA A 609 -7.75 2.62 -34.40
CA ALA A 609 -6.96 3.72 -34.98
C ALA A 609 -7.52 5.10 -34.66
N MET A 610 -8.85 5.27 -34.64
CA MET A 610 -9.48 6.58 -34.41
C MET A 610 -10.04 6.77 -32.99
N GLY A 611 -10.14 5.69 -32.19
CA GLY A 611 -10.79 5.74 -30.88
C GLY A 611 -12.30 5.99 -30.94
N ALA A 612 -12.92 5.84 -32.12
CA ALA A 612 -14.35 6.07 -32.35
C ALA A 612 -15.12 4.75 -32.26
N PHE A 613 -15.87 4.57 -31.17
CA PHE A 613 -16.59 3.34 -30.88
C PHE A 613 -17.96 3.30 -31.55
N ILE A 614 -18.29 2.17 -32.16
CA ILE A 614 -19.60 1.88 -32.76
C ILE A 614 -20.17 0.65 -32.07
N ASN A 615 -21.42 0.70 -31.61
CA ASN A 615 -22.08 -0.42 -30.94
C ASN A 615 -23.28 -0.92 -31.76
N ASP A 616 -23.45 -2.23 -31.82
CA ASP A 616 -24.54 -2.91 -32.53
C ASP A 616 -25.66 -3.38 -31.57
N VAL A 617 -25.46 -3.18 -30.27
CA VAL A 617 -26.43 -3.48 -29.20
C VAL A 617 -26.62 -2.23 -28.34
N THR A 618 -27.87 -1.96 -27.94
CA THR A 618 -28.18 -0.84 -27.04
C THR A 618 -27.86 -1.19 -25.59
N ALA A 619 -27.50 -0.18 -24.79
CA ALA A 619 -27.18 -0.35 -23.37
C ALA A 619 -28.35 -0.97 -22.59
N GLU A 620 -29.58 -0.55 -22.90
CA GLU A 620 -30.82 -0.99 -22.27
C GLU A 620 -31.10 -2.48 -22.54
N GLN A 621 -30.86 -2.94 -23.77
CA GLN A 621 -30.98 -4.36 -24.12
C GLN A 621 -29.96 -5.22 -23.37
N THR A 622 -28.71 -4.75 -23.28
CA THR A 622 -27.66 -5.46 -22.52
C THR A 622 -28.01 -5.53 -21.04
N ALA A 623 -28.50 -4.44 -20.45
CA ALA A 623 -28.93 -4.41 -19.05
C ALA A 623 -30.10 -5.36 -18.78
N ALA A 624 -31.11 -5.38 -19.67
CA ALA A 624 -32.24 -6.31 -19.57
C ALA A 624 -31.79 -7.78 -19.58
N ARG A 625 -30.90 -8.16 -20.50
CA ARG A 625 -30.36 -9.52 -20.58
C ARG A 625 -29.58 -9.92 -19.32
N LEU A 626 -28.79 -9.01 -18.75
CA LEU A 626 -28.06 -9.26 -17.50
C LEU A 626 -28.97 -9.40 -16.28
N ARG A 627 -30.10 -8.66 -16.25
CA ARG A 627 -31.13 -8.83 -15.23
C ARG A 627 -31.85 -10.17 -15.37
N GLU A 628 -32.14 -10.61 -16.59
CA GLU A 628 -32.76 -11.92 -16.85
C GLU A 628 -31.83 -13.08 -16.43
N ALA A 629 -30.51 -12.92 -16.63
CA ALA A 629 -29.49 -13.87 -16.21
C ALA A 629 -29.26 -13.95 -14.68
N ALA A 630 -30.05 -13.23 -13.86
CA ALA A 630 -30.03 -13.37 -12.39
C ALA A 630 -30.34 -14.78 -11.91
N ARG A 631 -31.18 -15.48 -12.67
CA ARG A 631 -31.94 -16.66 -12.23
C ARG A 631 -31.17 -17.96 -12.41
#